data_AF-A0A3B9BC77-F1
#
_entry.id   AF-A0A3B9BC77-F1
#
_cell.length_a   1.000
_cell.length_b   1.000
_cell.length_c   1.000
_cell.angle_alpha   90.00
_cell.angle_beta   90.00
_cell.angle_gamma   90.00
#
_symmetry.space_group_name_H-M   'P 1'
#
loop_
_entity.id
_entity.type
_entity.pdbx_description
1 polymer ?
#
loop_
_entity_poly.entity_id
_entity_poly.type
_entity_poly.pdbx_seq_one_letter_code
_entity_poly.pdbx_strand_id
1 'polypeptide(L)'
;PVQLAGTLVSRASLHNADEIQRKDIRIGDCVVVEKAGEIIPQVVEVVMEKRPESLSSFEFPENCPTCENPLSRTEGEAAWRCPKQNCPDQLKGRIEYFASRGCLDIENLGEAVVGQLVDSHLVTSLDDLYRLDSSQLLELEGFADKSANNLIDAIDRSKNQDFWRILCGLGIKHVGTSASKDLARTFSDWRQLAEASLEDFTSIDGIGGIMAESLVEFFQNPINLSMLESMESLGVVLKNNQAEDLST
;
A
#
# COMPACT_ATOMS: atom_id res chain seq x y z
N PRO A 1 -5.90 26.77 -8.57
CA PRO A 1 -6.66 25.75 -9.35
C PRO A 1 -6.82 26.21 -10.80
N VAL A 2 -6.78 25.29 -11.78
CA VAL A 2 -6.89 25.60 -13.22
C VAL A 2 -7.84 24.61 -13.91
N GLN A 3 -8.61 25.07 -14.89
CA GLN A 3 -9.46 24.19 -15.69
C GLN A 3 -8.62 23.46 -16.73
N LEU A 4 -8.69 22.13 -16.78
CA LEU A 4 -7.92 21.30 -17.70
C LEU A 4 -8.75 20.09 -18.15
N ALA A 5 -8.98 19.97 -19.46
CA ALA A 5 -9.82 18.91 -20.06
C ALA A 5 -11.16 18.73 -19.30
N GLY A 6 -11.90 19.84 -19.11
CA GLY A 6 -13.22 19.82 -18.48
C GLY A 6 -13.26 19.72 -16.96
N THR A 7 -12.15 19.41 -16.26
CA THR A 7 -12.13 19.32 -14.79
C THR A 7 -11.29 20.42 -14.16
N LEU A 8 -11.56 20.72 -12.89
CA LEU A 8 -10.72 21.60 -12.09
C LEU A 8 -9.54 20.82 -11.51
N VAL A 9 -8.32 21.26 -11.78
CA VAL A 9 -7.09 20.65 -11.28
C VAL A 9 -6.47 21.57 -10.23
N SER A 10 -6.17 21.02 -9.05
CA SER A 10 -5.49 21.71 -7.94
C SER A 10 -4.15 21.07 -7.56
N ARG A 11 -3.90 19.82 -7.98
CA ARG A 11 -2.67 19.07 -7.72
C ARG A 11 -2.21 18.41 -9.02
N ALA A 12 -0.90 18.34 -9.22
CA ALA A 12 -0.27 17.68 -10.35
C ALA A 12 1.00 16.97 -9.88
N SER A 13 1.29 15.81 -10.45
CA SER A 13 2.49 15.05 -10.12
C SER A 13 3.76 15.75 -10.60
N LEU A 14 4.81 15.66 -9.79
CA LEU A 14 6.19 16.01 -10.14
C LEU A 14 7.06 14.77 -10.38
N HIS A 15 6.46 13.57 -10.35
CA HIS A 15 7.07 12.25 -10.46
C HIS A 15 8.06 11.89 -9.35
N ASN A 16 9.22 12.52 -9.28
CA ASN A 16 10.30 12.19 -8.33
C ASN A 16 11.30 13.35 -8.18
N ALA A 17 12.26 13.19 -7.27
CA ALA A 17 13.29 14.19 -6.99
C ALA A 17 14.12 14.56 -8.24
N ASP A 18 14.44 13.57 -9.08
CA ASP A 18 15.26 13.78 -10.28
C ASP A 18 14.52 14.64 -11.31
N GLU A 19 13.22 14.40 -11.51
CA GLU A 19 12.39 15.19 -12.43
C GLU A 19 12.20 16.63 -11.95
N ILE A 20 12.06 16.83 -10.63
CA ILE A 20 12.02 18.18 -10.03
C ILE A 20 13.32 18.92 -10.34
N GLN A 21 14.47 18.29 -10.13
CA GLN A 21 15.78 18.88 -10.39
C GLN A 21 16.02 19.11 -11.88
N ARG A 22 15.68 18.14 -12.74
CA ARG A 22 15.85 18.21 -14.20
C ARG A 22 15.05 19.35 -14.81
N LYS A 23 13.84 19.61 -14.31
CA LYS A 23 12.97 20.70 -14.74
C LYS A 23 13.23 22.01 -13.96
N ASP A 24 14.14 21.99 -12.98
CA ASP A 24 14.42 23.09 -12.04
C ASP A 24 13.13 23.69 -11.44
N ILE A 25 12.21 22.84 -10.99
CA ILE A 25 10.91 23.30 -10.46
C ILE A 25 11.10 23.89 -9.07
N ARG A 26 10.55 25.10 -8.87
CA ARG A 26 10.63 25.84 -7.61
C ARG A 26 9.25 26.20 -7.08
N ILE A 27 9.13 26.32 -5.76
CA ILE A 27 7.89 26.78 -5.13
C ILE A 27 7.65 28.23 -5.54
N GLY A 28 6.47 28.49 -6.14
CA GLY A 28 6.09 29.81 -6.66
C GLY A 28 6.26 29.95 -8.18
N ASP A 29 6.81 28.95 -8.88
CA ASP A 29 6.91 28.98 -10.33
C ASP A 29 5.54 28.99 -11.03
N CYS A 30 5.50 29.65 -12.19
CA CYS A 30 4.45 29.42 -13.18
C CYS A 30 4.83 28.19 -14.01
N VAL A 31 3.94 27.20 -14.06
CA VAL A 31 4.22 25.91 -14.71
C VAL A 31 3.18 25.57 -15.76
N VAL A 32 3.60 24.78 -16.75
CA VAL A 32 2.70 24.14 -17.72
C VAL A 32 2.26 22.80 -17.14
N VAL A 33 0.95 22.57 -17.11
CA VAL A 33 0.34 21.32 -16.60
C VAL A 33 -0.44 20.65 -17.71
N GLU A 34 -0.28 19.35 -17.85
CA GLU A 34 -1.07 18.52 -18.77
C GLU A 34 -1.72 17.35 -18.03
N LYS A 35 -2.68 16.68 -18.66
CA LYS A 35 -3.18 15.38 -18.19
C LYS A 35 -2.64 14.26 -19.07
N ALA A 36 -1.75 13.45 -18.52
CA ALA A 36 -1.30 12.24 -19.18
C ALA A 36 -2.50 11.30 -19.41
N GLY A 37 -2.75 10.96 -20.69
CA GLY A 37 -3.90 10.15 -21.09
C GLY A 37 -5.26 10.74 -20.70
N GLU A 38 -5.36 12.08 -20.59
CA GLU A 38 -6.56 12.82 -20.15
C GLU A 38 -7.01 12.57 -18.69
N ILE A 39 -6.23 11.81 -17.91
CA ILE A 39 -6.59 11.40 -16.54
C ILE A 39 -5.67 12.03 -15.50
N ILE A 40 -4.35 11.80 -15.57
CA ILE A 40 -3.43 12.12 -14.47
C ILE A 40 -2.74 13.47 -14.72
N PRO A 41 -3.00 14.52 -13.90
CA PRO A 41 -2.34 15.80 -14.08
C PRO A 41 -0.86 15.73 -13.70
N GLN A 42 0.02 16.28 -14.52
CA GLN A 42 1.47 16.34 -14.29
C GLN A 42 2.06 17.67 -14.76
N VAL A 43 3.15 18.10 -14.11
CA VAL A 43 3.90 19.28 -14.53
C VAL A 43 4.84 18.92 -15.67
N VAL A 44 4.70 19.61 -16.80
CA VAL A 44 5.51 19.38 -18.00
C VAL A 44 6.81 20.17 -17.93
N GLU A 45 6.70 21.48 -17.69
CA GLU A 45 7.83 22.41 -17.67
C GLU A 45 7.52 23.68 -16.86
N VAL A 46 8.57 24.43 -16.52
CA VAL A 46 8.47 25.76 -15.93
C VAL A 46 8.46 26.82 -17.03
N VAL A 47 7.58 27.81 -16.91
CA VAL A 47 7.57 29.00 -17.77
C VAL A 47 8.63 29.98 -17.28
N MET A 48 9.86 29.79 -17.73
CA MET A 48 11.04 30.51 -17.24
C MET A 48 10.93 32.03 -17.37
N GLU A 49 10.24 32.53 -18.40
CA GLU A 49 10.02 33.96 -18.63
C GLU A 49 9.16 34.63 -17.55
N LYS A 50 8.44 33.82 -16.76
CA LYS A 50 7.57 34.28 -15.66
C LYS A 50 8.18 34.02 -14.28
N ARG A 51 9.41 33.50 -14.21
CA ARG A 51 10.04 33.17 -12.93
C ARG A 51 10.41 34.44 -12.15
N PRO A 52 9.96 34.57 -10.89
CA PRO A 52 10.46 35.61 -9.98
C PRO A 52 11.96 35.39 -9.66
N GLU A 53 12.71 36.48 -9.49
CA GLU A 53 14.18 36.41 -9.27
C GLU A 53 14.59 35.71 -7.97
N SER A 54 13.71 35.68 -6.96
CA SER A 54 14.05 35.25 -5.59
C SER A 54 13.59 33.82 -5.23
N LEU A 55 13.30 32.96 -6.21
CA LEU A 55 12.85 31.59 -5.90
C LEU A 55 14.04 30.66 -5.61
N SER A 56 14.01 30.00 -4.46
CA SER A 56 14.99 28.98 -4.09
C SER A 56 14.73 27.66 -4.80
N SER A 57 15.79 26.88 -5.04
CA SER A 57 15.66 25.50 -5.51
C SER A 57 14.85 24.66 -4.52
N PHE A 58 14.05 23.73 -5.02
CA PHE A 58 13.36 22.77 -4.16
C PHE A 58 14.36 21.77 -3.57
N GLU A 59 14.38 21.68 -2.23
CA GLU A 59 15.17 20.68 -1.51
C GLU A 59 14.27 19.49 -1.18
N PHE A 60 14.64 18.31 -1.69
CA PHE A 60 13.92 17.09 -1.37
C PHE A 60 14.17 16.74 0.10
N PRO A 61 13.14 16.37 0.89
CA PRO A 61 13.30 16.16 2.31
C PRO A 61 14.28 15.02 2.60
N GLU A 62 15.21 15.24 3.52
CA GLU A 62 16.14 14.19 3.99
C GLU A 62 15.47 13.19 4.94
N ASN A 63 14.45 13.65 5.66
CA ASN A 63 13.69 12.87 6.63
C ASN A 63 12.24 12.73 6.18
N CYS A 64 11.62 11.59 6.51
CA CYS A 64 10.20 11.36 6.23
C CYS A 64 9.34 12.43 6.91
N PRO A 65 8.47 13.14 6.17
CA PRO A 65 7.63 14.20 6.74
C PRO A 65 6.60 13.68 7.75
N THR A 66 6.39 12.36 7.81
CA THR A 66 5.36 11.71 8.65
C THR A 66 5.94 11.14 9.93
N CYS A 67 7.12 10.52 9.86
CA CYS A 67 7.70 9.78 10.99
C CYS A 67 9.15 10.17 11.31
N GLU A 68 9.68 11.19 10.62
CA GLU A 68 11.01 11.79 10.78
C GLU A 68 12.20 10.85 10.53
N ASN A 69 11.97 9.60 10.16
CA ASN A 69 13.04 8.66 9.83
C ASN A 69 13.79 9.13 8.57
N PRO A 70 15.13 9.04 8.53
CA PRO A 70 15.91 9.31 7.33
C PRO A 70 15.36 8.55 6.13
N LEU A 71 15.16 9.25 5.01
CA LEU A 71 14.78 8.62 3.77
C LEU A 71 16.00 7.93 3.16
N SER A 72 15.76 6.83 2.46
CA SER A 72 16.78 6.12 1.71
C SER A 72 16.37 6.01 0.24
N ARG A 73 17.37 5.97 -0.62
CA ARG A 73 17.22 5.75 -2.06
C ARG A 73 18.20 4.66 -2.46
N THR A 74 17.69 3.54 -2.94
CA THR A 74 18.51 2.44 -3.46
C THR A 74 19.29 2.94 -4.68
N GLU A 75 20.55 2.52 -4.80
CA GLU A 75 21.36 2.84 -5.97
C GLU A 75 20.67 2.38 -7.26
N GLY A 76 20.62 3.25 -8.26
CA GLY A 76 19.94 3.00 -9.53
C GLY A 76 18.42 3.21 -9.53
N GLU A 77 17.78 3.41 -8.38
CA GLU A 77 16.36 3.75 -8.31
C GLU A 77 16.13 5.28 -8.29
N ALA A 78 15.01 5.76 -8.83
CA ALA A 78 14.63 7.17 -8.77
C ALA A 78 13.86 7.54 -7.48
N ALA A 79 13.24 6.56 -6.83
CA ALA A 79 12.31 6.77 -5.72
C ALA A 79 13.03 6.79 -4.36
N TRP A 80 12.85 7.88 -3.62
CA TRP A 80 13.14 7.94 -2.20
C TRP A 80 12.04 7.26 -1.40
N ARG A 81 12.41 6.50 -0.38
CA ARG A 81 11.48 5.76 0.47
C ARG A 81 11.83 5.90 1.93
N CYS A 82 10.80 5.82 2.77
CA CYS A 82 10.98 5.67 4.20
C CYS A 82 11.24 4.18 4.51
N PRO A 83 12.35 3.80 5.14
CA PRO A 83 12.63 2.39 5.47
C PRO A 83 11.93 1.92 6.76
N LYS A 84 11.31 2.83 7.53
CA LYS A 84 10.67 2.51 8.81
C LYS A 84 9.34 1.80 8.59
N GLN A 85 9.30 0.50 8.89
CA GLN A 85 8.11 -0.35 8.69
C GLN A 85 6.86 0.16 9.42
N ASN A 86 7.02 0.78 10.60
CA ASN A 86 5.91 1.33 11.40
C ASN A 86 5.63 2.81 11.12
N CYS A 87 5.98 3.31 9.93
CA CYS A 87 5.58 4.64 9.50
C CYS A 87 4.05 4.69 9.33
N PRO A 88 3.34 5.69 9.89
CA PRO A 88 1.88 5.80 9.77
C PRO A 88 1.38 5.78 8.33
N ASP A 89 2.02 6.52 7.42
CA ASP A 89 1.59 6.56 6.01
C ASP A 89 1.87 5.24 5.28
N GLN A 90 2.89 4.49 5.69
CA GLN A 90 3.10 3.14 5.16
C GLN A 90 2.02 2.17 5.68
N LEU A 91 1.62 2.31 6.94
CA LEU A 91 0.52 1.52 7.49
C LEU A 91 -0.80 1.83 6.78
N LYS A 92 -1.11 3.11 6.55
CA LYS A 92 -2.29 3.53 5.77
C LYS A 92 -2.28 2.90 4.39
N GLY A 93 -1.16 3.03 3.65
CA GLY A 93 -1.02 2.42 2.32
C GLY A 93 -1.13 0.89 2.33
N ARG A 94 -0.60 0.21 3.35
CA ARG A 94 -0.76 -1.25 3.49
C ARG A 94 -2.21 -1.63 3.75
N ILE A 95 -2.92 -0.93 4.63
CA ILE A 95 -4.34 -1.20 4.92
C ILE A 95 -5.20 -0.94 3.68
N GLU A 96 -4.98 0.16 2.97
CA GLU A 96 -5.68 0.48 1.73
C GLU A 96 -5.46 -0.60 0.66
N TYR A 97 -4.22 -1.06 0.49
CA TYR A 97 -3.91 -2.13 -0.44
C TYR A 97 -4.56 -3.46 -0.02
N PHE A 98 -4.48 -3.80 1.27
CA PHE A 98 -5.12 -4.98 1.86
C PHE A 98 -6.64 -4.98 1.63
N ALA A 99 -7.29 -3.83 1.86
CA ALA A 99 -8.71 -3.62 1.67
C ALA A 99 -9.14 -3.55 0.20
N SER A 100 -8.20 -3.32 -0.72
CA SER A 100 -8.51 -3.08 -2.13
C SER A 100 -9.28 -4.23 -2.79
N ARG A 101 -10.01 -3.91 -3.86
CA ARG A 101 -10.77 -4.88 -4.66
C ARG A 101 -9.91 -6.00 -5.25
N GLY A 102 -8.62 -5.75 -5.47
CA GLY A 102 -7.66 -6.76 -5.97
C GLY A 102 -7.19 -7.73 -4.88
N CYS A 103 -7.32 -7.33 -3.61
CA CYS A 103 -6.97 -8.10 -2.43
C CYS A 103 -8.24 -8.54 -1.71
N LEU A 104 -8.51 -8.11 -0.48
CA LEU A 104 -9.62 -8.68 0.30
C LEU A 104 -11.01 -8.08 0.01
N ASP A 105 -11.08 -7.02 -0.81
CA ASP A 105 -12.34 -6.36 -1.19
C ASP A 105 -13.19 -5.93 0.02
N ILE A 106 -12.55 -5.23 0.95
CA ILE A 106 -13.21 -4.74 2.18
C ILE A 106 -13.92 -3.43 1.86
N GLU A 107 -15.21 -3.55 1.57
CA GLU A 107 -16.08 -2.40 1.32
C GLU A 107 -16.09 -1.42 2.51
N ASN A 108 -16.16 -0.12 2.21
CA ASN A 108 -16.18 0.98 3.18
C ASN A 108 -14.87 1.23 3.96
N LEU A 109 -13.80 0.48 3.68
CA LEU A 109 -12.46 0.72 4.24
C LEU A 109 -11.57 1.52 3.27
N GLY A 110 -11.99 2.74 2.93
CA GLY A 110 -11.25 3.64 2.02
C GLY A 110 -10.29 4.61 2.74
N GLU A 111 -9.52 5.37 1.96
CA GLU A 111 -8.47 6.32 2.43
C GLU A 111 -8.88 7.14 3.66
N ALA A 112 -10.07 7.75 3.64
CA ALA A 112 -10.55 8.57 4.76
C ALA A 112 -10.77 7.77 6.06
N VAL A 113 -11.32 6.55 5.96
CA VAL A 113 -11.55 5.68 7.13
C VAL A 113 -10.24 5.11 7.63
N VAL A 114 -9.36 4.67 6.72
CA VAL A 114 -8.01 4.18 7.06
C VAL A 114 -7.20 5.27 7.75
N GLY A 115 -7.25 6.50 7.24
CA GLY A 115 -6.63 7.67 7.87
C GLY A 115 -7.09 7.83 9.32
N GLN A 116 -8.41 7.86 9.54
CA GLN A 116 -8.97 7.97 10.89
C GLN A 116 -8.57 6.82 11.82
N LEU A 117 -8.60 5.57 11.36
CA LEU A 117 -8.23 4.40 12.16
C LEU A 117 -6.75 4.42 12.59
N VAL A 118 -5.86 4.81 11.68
CA VAL A 118 -4.42 4.89 11.98
C VAL A 118 -4.10 6.12 12.84
N ASP A 119 -4.68 7.28 12.53
CA ASP A 119 -4.39 8.53 13.25
C ASP A 119 -4.95 8.51 14.69
N SER A 120 -6.06 7.79 14.92
CA SER A 120 -6.61 7.52 16.26
C SER A 120 -5.93 6.35 16.98
N HIS A 121 -4.95 5.70 16.36
CA HIS A 121 -4.23 4.54 16.89
C HIS A 121 -5.13 3.32 17.19
N LEU A 122 -6.32 3.26 16.60
CA LEU A 122 -7.20 2.07 16.67
C LEU A 122 -6.64 0.90 15.87
N VAL A 123 -5.84 1.17 14.84
CA VAL A 123 -5.19 0.16 14.00
C VAL A 123 -3.71 0.48 13.88
N THR A 124 -2.86 -0.45 14.33
CA THR A 124 -1.39 -0.35 14.28
C THR A 124 -0.75 -1.44 13.42
N SER A 125 -1.49 -2.50 13.12
CA SER A 125 -1.14 -3.60 12.23
C SER A 125 -2.39 -4.16 11.52
N LEU A 126 -2.21 -4.99 10.50
CA LEU A 126 -3.35 -5.51 9.71
C LEU A 126 -4.31 -6.37 10.53
N ASP A 127 -3.79 -7.09 11.53
CA ASP A 127 -4.59 -7.95 12.39
C ASP A 127 -5.51 -7.17 13.34
N ASP A 128 -5.19 -5.92 13.67
CA ASP A 128 -6.05 -5.05 14.48
C ASP A 128 -7.41 -4.77 13.81
N LEU A 129 -7.47 -4.80 12.46
CA LEU A 129 -8.73 -4.66 11.74
C LEU A 129 -9.78 -5.67 12.22
N TYR A 130 -9.36 -6.90 12.51
CA TYR A 130 -10.23 -7.99 12.93
C TYR A 130 -10.56 -7.97 14.43
N ARG A 131 -10.06 -6.97 15.17
CA ARG A 131 -10.39 -6.70 16.58
C ARG A 131 -11.32 -5.51 16.75
N LEU A 132 -11.52 -4.72 15.69
CA LEU A 132 -12.38 -3.55 15.74
C LEU A 132 -13.79 -3.93 16.19
N ASP A 133 -14.38 -3.10 17.03
CA ASP A 133 -15.77 -3.19 17.40
C ASP A 133 -16.54 -1.95 16.96
N SER A 134 -17.88 -2.09 16.88
CA SER A 134 -18.74 -1.00 16.42
C SER A 134 -18.67 0.24 17.32
N SER A 135 -18.36 0.09 18.62
CA SER A 135 -18.29 1.23 19.54
C SER A 135 -17.09 2.13 19.24
N GLN A 136 -15.94 1.54 18.90
CA GLN A 136 -14.76 2.28 18.45
C GLN A 136 -15.02 3.03 17.14
N LEU A 137 -15.73 2.40 16.20
CA LEU A 137 -16.07 3.04 14.92
C LEU A 137 -17.03 4.22 15.08
N LEU A 138 -17.93 4.18 16.07
CA LEU A 138 -18.87 5.27 16.34
C LEU A 138 -18.17 6.54 16.88
N GLU A 139 -16.93 6.44 17.33
CA GLU A 139 -16.11 7.60 17.72
C GLU A 139 -15.51 8.34 16.51
N LEU A 140 -15.56 7.74 15.32
CA LEU A 140 -15.01 8.29 14.09
C LEU A 140 -15.98 9.23 13.37
N GLU A 141 -15.44 10.23 12.69
CA GLU A 141 -16.22 11.17 11.89
C GLU A 141 -16.90 10.45 10.72
N GLY A 142 -18.21 10.68 10.58
CA GLY A 142 -19.02 10.12 9.49
C GLY A 142 -19.58 8.73 9.78
N PHE A 143 -19.36 8.16 10.97
CA PHE A 143 -19.94 6.88 11.37
C PHE A 143 -21.27 7.02 12.12
N ALA A 144 -22.17 6.08 11.84
CA ALA A 144 -23.39 5.79 12.57
C ALA A 144 -23.56 4.27 12.65
N ASP A 145 -24.49 3.76 13.46
CA ASP A 145 -24.63 2.32 13.73
C ASP A 145 -24.61 1.46 12.45
N LYS A 146 -25.33 1.91 11.42
CA LYS A 146 -25.40 1.20 10.14
C LYS A 146 -24.05 1.16 9.41
N SER A 147 -23.33 2.28 9.32
CA SER A 147 -22.03 2.29 8.60
C SER A 147 -20.95 1.56 9.39
N ALA A 148 -20.99 1.64 10.73
CA ALA A 148 -20.11 0.87 11.60
C ALA A 148 -20.31 -0.63 11.40
N ASN A 149 -21.55 -1.10 11.47
CA ASN A 149 -21.88 -2.52 11.27
C ASN A 149 -21.52 -2.99 9.86
N ASN A 150 -21.80 -2.18 8.83
CA ASN A 150 -21.40 -2.53 7.45
C ASN A 150 -19.88 -2.73 7.31
N LEU A 151 -19.06 -1.92 7.97
CA LEU A 151 -17.61 -2.08 7.94
C LEU A 151 -17.16 -3.33 8.71
N ILE A 152 -17.69 -3.56 9.91
CA ILE A 152 -17.41 -4.78 10.69
C ILE A 152 -17.80 -6.03 9.90
N ASP A 153 -18.98 -6.05 9.29
CA ASP A 153 -19.45 -7.16 8.46
C ASP A 153 -18.53 -7.35 7.23
N ALA A 154 -18.07 -6.28 6.60
CA ALA A 154 -17.13 -6.36 5.47
C ALA A 154 -15.78 -6.96 5.90
N ILE A 155 -15.24 -6.54 7.05
CA ILE A 155 -14.02 -7.09 7.63
C ILE A 155 -14.21 -8.57 8.00
N ASP A 156 -15.33 -8.95 8.62
CA ASP A 156 -15.57 -10.34 9.00
C ASP A 156 -15.70 -11.26 7.77
N ARG A 157 -16.44 -10.83 6.74
CA ARG A 157 -16.51 -11.56 5.46
C ARG A 157 -15.15 -11.77 4.83
N SER A 158 -14.25 -10.78 4.96
CA SER A 158 -12.91 -10.81 4.38
C SER A 158 -12.02 -11.94 4.93
N LYS A 159 -12.33 -12.45 6.12
CA LYS A 159 -11.62 -13.58 6.75
C LYS A 159 -11.63 -14.84 5.88
N ASN A 160 -12.65 -15.00 5.04
CA ASN A 160 -12.87 -16.19 4.22
C ASN A 160 -12.50 -15.98 2.74
N GLN A 161 -11.79 -14.90 2.39
CA GLN A 161 -11.29 -14.68 1.04
C GLN A 161 -10.31 -15.78 0.64
N ASP A 162 -10.14 -15.98 -0.68
CA ASP A 162 -9.15 -16.93 -1.18
C ASP A 162 -7.76 -16.62 -0.63
N PHE A 163 -7.01 -17.66 -0.30
CA PHE A 163 -5.68 -17.51 0.30
C PHE A 163 -4.74 -16.63 -0.53
N TRP A 164 -4.79 -16.75 -1.86
CA TRP A 164 -3.98 -15.92 -2.75
C TRP A 164 -4.30 -14.42 -2.63
N ARG A 165 -5.56 -14.05 -2.34
CA ARG A 165 -5.98 -12.65 -2.16
C ARG A 165 -5.43 -12.09 -0.86
N ILE A 166 -5.43 -12.91 0.20
CA ILE A 166 -4.85 -12.55 1.48
C ILE A 166 -3.33 -12.38 1.34
N LEU A 167 -2.65 -13.34 0.71
CA LEU A 167 -1.22 -13.24 0.40
C LEU A 167 -0.87 -11.98 -0.41
N CYS A 168 -1.70 -11.66 -1.40
CA CYS A 168 -1.53 -10.44 -2.18
C CYS A 168 -1.67 -9.20 -1.28
N GLY A 169 -2.70 -9.17 -0.44
CA GLY A 169 -2.97 -8.06 0.49
C GLY A 169 -1.88 -7.82 1.54
N LEU A 170 -1.10 -8.85 1.92
CA LEU A 170 0.04 -8.70 2.84
C LEU A 170 1.08 -7.69 2.32
N GLY A 171 1.09 -7.40 1.02
CA GLY A 171 1.95 -6.36 0.44
C GLY A 171 3.43 -6.74 0.46
N ILE A 172 3.74 -8.03 0.33
CA ILE A 172 5.12 -8.53 0.26
C ILE A 172 5.79 -7.90 -0.98
N LYS A 173 6.98 -7.33 -0.79
CA LYS A 173 7.69 -6.63 -1.85
C LYS A 173 7.90 -7.54 -3.07
N HIS A 174 7.66 -6.99 -4.26
CA HIS A 174 7.72 -7.71 -5.54
C HIS A 174 6.67 -8.82 -5.76
N VAL A 175 5.84 -9.13 -4.76
CA VAL A 175 4.79 -10.16 -4.87
C VAL A 175 3.47 -9.49 -5.24
N GLY A 176 3.13 -9.57 -6.52
CA GLY A 176 1.83 -9.12 -7.05
C GLY A 176 0.82 -10.27 -7.18
N THR A 177 -0.35 -9.96 -7.73
CA THR A 177 -1.47 -10.92 -7.90
C THR A 177 -1.09 -12.25 -8.53
N SER A 178 -0.28 -12.26 -9.61
CA SER A 178 0.11 -13.51 -10.28
C SER A 178 0.93 -14.39 -9.35
N ALA A 179 2.00 -13.82 -8.77
CA ALA A 179 2.87 -14.53 -7.83
C ALA A 179 2.07 -15.05 -6.62
N SER A 180 1.16 -14.26 -6.06
CA SER A 180 0.32 -14.72 -4.95
C SER A 180 -0.55 -15.92 -5.31
N LYS A 181 -1.07 -16.00 -6.54
CA LYS A 181 -1.81 -17.17 -7.03
C LYS A 181 -0.93 -18.40 -7.18
N ASP A 182 0.26 -18.23 -7.75
CA ASP A 182 1.19 -19.34 -7.99
C ASP A 182 1.76 -19.88 -6.66
N LEU A 183 2.02 -18.99 -5.70
CA LEU A 183 2.36 -19.35 -4.31
C LEU A 183 1.21 -20.13 -3.66
N ALA A 184 -0.01 -19.62 -3.72
CA ALA A 184 -1.17 -20.32 -3.15
C ALA A 184 -1.43 -21.68 -3.84
N ARG A 185 -1.14 -21.84 -5.12
CA ARG A 185 -1.25 -23.15 -5.79
C ARG A 185 -0.21 -24.15 -5.31
N THR A 186 0.98 -23.67 -4.94
CA THR A 186 2.11 -24.51 -4.55
C THR A 186 2.09 -24.86 -3.06
N PHE A 187 1.73 -23.91 -2.21
CA PHE A 187 1.77 -24.04 -0.75
C PHE A 187 0.36 -24.04 -0.17
N SER A 188 0.06 -24.99 0.73
CA SER A 188 -1.31 -25.15 1.25
C SER A 188 -1.72 -24.08 2.25
N ASP A 189 -0.77 -23.48 2.94
CA ASP A 189 -0.98 -22.50 3.99
C ASP A 189 0.26 -21.63 4.20
N TRP A 190 0.10 -20.61 5.04
CA TRP A 190 1.18 -19.66 5.31
C TRP A 190 2.35 -20.25 6.08
N ARG A 191 2.18 -21.37 6.81
CA ARG A 191 3.29 -22.01 7.55
C ARG A 191 4.22 -22.74 6.59
N GLN A 192 3.68 -23.40 5.57
CA GLN A 192 4.52 -23.96 4.51
C GLN A 192 5.31 -22.87 3.77
N LEU A 193 4.69 -21.70 3.51
CA LEU A 193 5.42 -20.55 2.98
C LEU A 193 6.51 -20.07 3.93
N ALA A 194 6.27 -20.13 5.24
CA ALA A 194 7.24 -19.70 6.24
C ALA A 194 8.45 -20.65 6.38
N GLU A 195 8.26 -21.93 6.06
CA GLU A 195 9.33 -22.95 6.06
C GLU A 195 10.05 -23.07 4.71
N ALA A 196 9.48 -22.50 3.64
CA ALA A 196 10.02 -22.60 2.30
C ALA A 196 11.39 -21.90 2.16
N SER A 197 12.30 -22.57 1.46
CA SER A 197 13.62 -22.04 1.15
C SER A 197 13.61 -21.15 -0.10
N LEU A 198 14.72 -20.44 -0.33
CA LEU A 198 14.94 -19.68 -1.56
C LEU A 198 14.82 -20.57 -2.82
N GLU A 199 15.30 -21.82 -2.74
CA GLU A 199 15.21 -22.80 -3.83
C GLU A 199 13.77 -23.21 -4.09
N ASP A 200 12.98 -23.45 -3.04
CA ASP A 200 11.55 -23.78 -3.18
C ASP A 200 10.80 -22.65 -3.91
N PHE A 201 11.04 -21.40 -3.54
CA PHE A 201 10.41 -20.25 -4.22
C PHE A 201 10.86 -20.09 -5.66
N THR A 202 12.16 -20.20 -5.95
CA THR A 202 12.69 -20.02 -7.31
C THR A 202 12.37 -21.19 -8.25
N SER A 203 11.88 -22.31 -7.72
CA SER A 203 11.37 -23.43 -8.52
C SER A 203 10.00 -23.14 -9.17
N ILE A 204 9.27 -22.13 -8.67
CA ILE A 204 7.97 -21.71 -9.21
C ILE A 204 8.19 -20.79 -10.42
N ASP A 205 7.54 -21.13 -11.54
CA ASP A 205 7.61 -20.32 -12.75
C ASP A 205 7.14 -18.88 -12.49
N GLY A 206 7.90 -17.90 -12.98
CA GLY A 206 7.64 -16.48 -12.74
C GLY A 206 8.19 -15.91 -11.42
N ILE A 207 8.72 -16.74 -10.51
CA ILE A 207 9.36 -16.26 -9.27
C ILE A 207 10.89 -16.24 -9.43
N GLY A 208 11.43 -15.04 -9.68
CA GLY A 208 12.88 -14.82 -9.73
C GLY A 208 13.52 -14.59 -8.35
N GLY A 209 14.85 -14.59 -8.31
CA GLY A 209 15.63 -14.47 -7.06
C GLY A 209 15.26 -13.27 -6.18
N ILE A 210 15.06 -12.09 -6.76
CA ILE A 210 14.68 -10.87 -6.00
C ILE A 210 13.32 -11.05 -5.29
N MET A 211 12.36 -11.71 -5.93
CA MET A 211 11.05 -11.98 -5.35
C MET A 211 11.15 -13.05 -4.27
N ALA A 212 11.92 -14.11 -4.51
CA ALA A 212 12.19 -15.16 -3.54
C ALA A 212 12.88 -14.63 -2.29
N GLU A 213 13.86 -13.74 -2.43
CA GLU A 213 14.52 -13.05 -1.29
C GLU A 213 13.51 -12.24 -0.47
N SER A 214 12.59 -11.53 -1.14
CA SER A 214 11.55 -10.74 -0.46
C SER A 214 10.55 -11.61 0.30
N LEU A 215 10.22 -12.79 -0.23
CA LEU A 215 9.39 -13.78 0.46
C LEU A 215 10.11 -14.33 1.69
N VAL A 216 11.37 -14.75 1.55
CA VAL A 216 12.18 -15.24 2.68
C VAL A 216 12.31 -14.17 3.76
N GLU A 217 12.65 -12.92 3.40
CA GLU A 217 12.76 -11.82 4.36
C GLU A 217 11.44 -11.58 5.10
N PHE A 218 10.31 -11.62 4.39
CA PHE A 218 9.00 -11.44 4.99
C PHE A 218 8.69 -12.53 6.03
N PHE A 219 8.90 -13.81 5.69
CA PHE A 219 8.58 -14.93 6.57
C PHE A 219 9.64 -15.20 7.65
N GLN A 220 10.85 -14.67 7.54
CA GLN A 220 11.84 -14.72 8.63
C GLN A 220 11.63 -13.61 9.67
N ASN A 221 10.78 -12.62 9.38
CA ASN A 221 10.52 -11.52 10.30
C ASN A 221 9.52 -11.93 11.39
N PRO A 222 9.92 -11.93 12.68
CA PRO A 222 9.05 -12.38 13.78
C PRO A 222 7.81 -11.50 13.97
N ILE A 223 7.85 -10.22 13.57
CA ILE A 223 6.69 -9.33 13.63
C ILE A 223 5.62 -9.78 12.64
N ASN A 224 6.02 -10.14 11.42
CA ASN A 224 5.11 -10.63 10.39
C ASN A 224 4.52 -11.99 10.79
N LEU A 225 5.35 -12.90 11.33
CA LEU A 225 4.88 -14.19 11.82
C LEU A 225 3.87 -14.04 12.96
N SER A 226 4.14 -13.15 13.92
CA SER A 226 3.20 -12.85 15.01
C SER A 226 1.88 -12.25 14.49
N MET A 227 1.93 -11.41 13.46
CA MET A 227 0.74 -10.87 12.81
C MET A 227 -0.07 -11.98 12.14
N LEU A 228 0.57 -12.92 11.42
CA LEU A 228 -0.13 -14.04 10.77
C LEU A 228 -0.77 -14.99 11.79
N GLU A 229 -0.06 -15.35 12.87
CA GLU A 229 -0.61 -16.12 13.99
C GLU A 229 -1.82 -15.42 14.60
N SER A 230 -1.70 -14.11 14.81
CA SER A 230 -2.77 -13.28 15.34
C SER A 230 -4.00 -13.26 14.42
N MET A 231 -3.81 -13.04 13.12
CA MET A 231 -4.89 -13.09 12.11
C MET A 231 -5.60 -14.45 12.11
N GLU A 232 -4.84 -15.55 12.15
CA GLU A 232 -5.40 -16.90 12.19
C GLU A 232 -6.21 -17.13 13.48
N SER A 233 -5.72 -16.67 14.64
CA SER A 233 -6.44 -16.75 15.92
C SER A 233 -7.75 -15.94 15.93
N LEU A 234 -7.84 -14.89 15.12
CA LEU A 234 -9.04 -14.06 14.91
C LEU A 234 -9.98 -14.62 13.82
N GLY A 235 -9.63 -15.77 13.25
CA GLY A 235 -10.45 -16.52 12.30
C GLY A 235 -10.18 -16.22 10.83
N VAL A 236 -9.10 -15.51 10.49
CA VAL A 236 -8.69 -15.34 9.08
C VAL A 236 -8.17 -16.66 8.52
N VAL A 237 -8.69 -17.07 7.37
CA VAL A 237 -8.33 -18.34 6.71
C VAL A 237 -7.04 -18.16 5.91
N LEU A 238 -5.90 -18.43 6.55
CA LEU A 238 -4.57 -18.33 5.93
C LEU A 238 -4.11 -19.65 5.26
N LYS A 239 -5.03 -20.30 4.55
CA LYS A 239 -4.81 -21.57 3.87
C LYS A 239 -5.74 -21.71 2.68
N ASN A 240 -5.37 -22.56 1.73
CA ASN A 240 -6.25 -22.88 0.62
C ASN A 240 -7.54 -23.53 1.12
N ASN A 241 -8.66 -23.03 0.64
CA ASN A 241 -9.91 -23.75 0.73
C ASN A 241 -9.80 -24.96 -0.23
N GLN A 242 -9.74 -26.17 0.32
CA GLN A 242 -9.85 -27.40 -0.48
C GLN A 242 -11.29 -27.53 -1.02
N ALA A 243 -11.66 -26.70 -1.99
CA ALA A 243 -12.83 -26.85 -2.84
C ALA A 243 -12.83 -25.74 -3.91
N GLU A 244 -12.12 -25.97 -5.01
CA GLU A 244 -12.57 -25.80 -6.40
C GLU A 244 -11.37 -25.64 -7.33
N ASP A 245 -11.42 -26.41 -8.41
CA ASP A 245 -10.49 -26.45 -9.53
C ASP A 245 -10.03 -25.04 -9.94
N LEU A 246 -8.77 -24.70 -9.64
CA LEU A 246 -8.10 -23.51 -10.19
C LEU A 246 -7.64 -23.75 -11.64
N SER A 247 -8.46 -24.44 -12.43
CA SER A 247 -8.30 -24.65 -13.87
C SER A 247 -9.24 -23.73 -14.64
N THR A 248 -8.91 -22.44 -14.69
CA THR A 248 -9.27 -21.55 -15.82
C THR A 248 -8.37 -20.33 -15.88
#